data_AF-A0A0L6TXM0-F1
#
_entry.id   AF-A0A0L6TXM0-F1
#
_cell.length_a   1.000
_cell.length_b   1.000
_cell.length_c   1.000
_cell.angle_alpha   90.00
_cell.angle_beta   90.00
_cell.angle_gamma   90.00
#
_symmetry.space_group_name_H-M   'P 1'
#
loop_
_entity.id
_entity.type
_entity.pdbx_description
1 polymer ?
#
loop_
_entity_poly.entity_id
_entity_poly.type
_entity_poly.pdbx_seq_one_letter_code
_entity_poly.pdbx_strand_id
1 'polypeptide(L)'
;MKCNKCKVNEATIHIINRGDFCLACHHEIMDELPGMDNTGKFSEIVTVKDMDGQNHQFEIINMVSADISVWQAMEICGGYEFMIIAKPAVSQLAAYKMLIAKIERGLSYRTLSCMSESDWISNAICIDEVLYDLNSIGTCQILADEFDNASLMIDGKAVGFVDFGRALTAFEGFNLDFQIRDISDDVLGKETVLRQVSIDPEVIFEHVEKTLGWFLEDDFLSYKLVGRCEDALFERIDELKLLHKYGSEGMAKIVGERIKERLLAIEHDDDHFPEYLVRQIDRMIES
;
A
#
# COMPACT_ATOMS: atom_id res chain seq x y z
N MET A 1 -9.45 25.86 3.85
CA MET A 1 -10.35 26.84 3.17
C MET A 1 -11.80 26.38 3.27
N LYS A 2 -12.80 27.24 3.04
CA LYS A 2 -14.24 26.84 3.13
C LYS A 2 -14.76 26.24 1.82
N CYS A 3 -15.66 25.27 1.93
CA CYS A 3 -16.28 24.59 0.78
C CYS A 3 -16.97 25.56 -0.18
N ASN A 4 -16.70 25.42 -1.48
CA ASN A 4 -17.23 26.25 -2.55
C ASN A 4 -18.76 26.11 -2.74
N LYS A 5 -19.34 24.95 -2.40
CA LYS A 5 -20.79 24.69 -2.49
C LYS A 5 -21.54 25.15 -1.23
N CYS A 6 -21.27 24.55 -0.06
CA CYS A 6 -22.04 24.87 1.16
C CYS A 6 -21.54 26.11 1.92
N LYS A 7 -20.31 26.58 1.71
CA LYS A 7 -19.67 27.70 2.43
C LYS A 7 -19.56 27.56 3.96
N VAL A 8 -20.06 26.46 4.54
CA VAL A 8 -20.08 26.21 5.99
C VAL A 8 -18.91 25.32 6.41
N ASN A 9 -18.80 24.13 5.79
CA ASN A 9 -17.81 23.13 6.15
C ASN A 9 -16.44 23.47 5.56
N GLU A 10 -15.39 22.96 6.19
CA GLU A 10 -14.05 23.02 5.61
C GLU A 10 -13.97 22.17 4.34
N ALA A 11 -13.28 22.69 3.34
CA ALA A 11 -12.99 21.96 2.12
C ALA A 11 -11.80 21.04 2.39
N THR A 12 -12.02 19.75 2.18
CA THR A 12 -11.02 18.69 2.30
C THR A 12 -10.73 18.04 0.95
N ILE A 13 -11.53 18.36 -0.08
CA ILE A 13 -11.42 17.79 -1.43
C ILE A 13 -11.14 18.92 -2.41
N HIS A 14 -9.99 18.83 -3.08
CA HIS A 14 -9.56 19.79 -4.09
C HIS A 14 -9.70 19.16 -5.48
N ILE A 15 -10.65 19.66 -6.28
CA ILE A 15 -10.78 19.21 -7.67
C ILE A 15 -10.18 20.29 -8.58
N ILE A 16 -9.12 19.89 -9.29
CA ILE A 16 -8.46 20.73 -10.30
C ILE A 16 -9.52 21.23 -11.31
N ASN A 17 -9.58 22.54 -11.52
CA ASN A 17 -10.54 23.23 -12.40
C ASN A 17 -12.03 23.17 -12.01
N ARG A 18 -12.39 22.65 -10.82
CA ARG A 18 -13.78 22.73 -10.29
C ARG A 18 -13.87 23.44 -8.93
N GLY A 19 -12.79 23.43 -8.15
CA GLY A 19 -12.71 24.11 -6.86
C GLY A 19 -12.73 23.16 -5.67
N ASP A 20 -12.98 23.73 -4.49
CA ASP A 20 -12.70 23.09 -3.21
C ASP A 20 -14.00 22.72 -2.50
N PHE A 21 -14.19 21.44 -2.17
CA PHE A 21 -15.44 20.91 -1.65
C PHE A 21 -15.23 20.23 -0.30
N CYS A 22 -16.25 20.30 0.56
CA CYS A 22 -16.33 19.39 1.69
C CYS A 22 -16.83 18.03 1.19
N LEU A 23 -16.53 16.98 1.95
CA LEU A 23 -16.91 15.60 1.63
C LEU A 23 -18.40 15.46 1.27
N ALA A 24 -19.29 16.10 2.05
CA ALA A 24 -20.74 16.03 1.82
C ALA A 24 -21.16 16.62 0.46
N CYS A 25 -20.64 17.81 0.13
CA CYS A 25 -20.97 18.48 -1.12
C CYS A 25 -20.34 17.79 -2.33
N HIS A 26 -19.18 17.17 -2.15
CA HIS A 26 -18.54 16.37 -3.20
C HIS A 26 -19.38 15.15 -3.56
N HIS A 27 -19.87 14.40 -2.57
CA HIS A 27 -20.73 13.24 -2.82
C HIS A 27 -22.03 13.61 -3.53
N GLU A 28 -22.69 14.71 -3.15
CA GLU A 28 -23.86 15.19 -3.89
C GLU A 28 -23.56 15.45 -5.37
N ILE A 29 -22.36 15.96 -5.69
CA ILE A 29 -21.94 16.19 -7.09
C ILE A 29 -21.69 14.86 -7.81
N MET A 30 -21.20 13.84 -7.12
CA MET A 30 -20.92 12.52 -7.69
C MET A 30 -22.19 11.68 -7.88
N ASP A 31 -23.16 11.77 -6.97
CA ASP A 31 -24.49 11.15 -7.10
C ASP A 31 -25.27 11.69 -8.30
N GLU A 32 -24.98 12.91 -8.76
CA GLU A 32 -25.58 13.50 -9.97
C GLU A 32 -24.96 12.95 -11.28
N LEU A 33 -23.86 12.17 -11.22
CA LEU A 33 -23.21 11.61 -12.41
C LEU A 33 -23.84 10.28 -12.84
N PRO A 34 -24.14 10.09 -14.13
CA PRO A 34 -24.68 8.82 -14.65
C PRO A 34 -23.74 7.65 -14.37
N GLY A 35 -24.25 6.57 -13.77
CA GLY A 35 -23.49 5.35 -13.44
C GLY A 35 -22.95 5.28 -12.02
N MET A 36 -23.16 6.32 -11.21
CA MET A 36 -22.82 6.38 -9.78
C MET A 36 -24.07 6.14 -8.92
N ASP A 37 -24.78 5.02 -9.11
CA ASP A 37 -25.97 4.73 -8.29
C ASP A 37 -25.54 4.32 -6.87
N ASN A 38 -26.01 5.07 -5.86
CA ASN A 38 -25.88 4.81 -4.41
C ASN A 38 -24.49 5.10 -3.78
N THR A 39 -23.96 6.31 -3.93
CA THR A 39 -22.72 6.76 -3.25
C THR A 39 -22.94 7.41 -1.87
N GLY A 40 -24.08 7.09 -1.22
CA GLY A 40 -24.41 7.59 0.11
C GLY A 40 -23.24 7.45 1.07
N LYS A 41 -22.96 8.51 1.86
CA LYS A 41 -21.83 8.61 2.80
C LYS A 41 -21.61 7.28 3.53
N PHE A 42 -20.60 6.52 3.10
CA PHE A 42 -20.10 5.41 3.90
C PHE A 42 -19.23 6.02 4.99
N SER A 43 -19.79 6.09 6.20
CA SER A 43 -19.09 6.46 7.42
C SER A 43 -19.46 5.42 8.47
N GLU A 44 -18.47 4.66 8.92
CA GLU A 44 -18.62 3.60 9.91
C GLU A 44 -17.50 3.69 10.92
N ILE A 45 -17.81 3.41 12.19
CA ILE A 45 -16.80 3.22 13.22
C ILE A 45 -16.57 1.72 13.39
N VAL A 46 -15.35 1.27 13.16
CA VAL A 46 -14.93 -0.12 13.40
C VAL A 46 -14.02 -0.19 14.61
N THR A 47 -14.04 -1.31 15.32
CA THR A 47 -13.09 -1.61 16.39
C THR A 47 -12.25 -2.81 16.00
N VAL A 48 -10.92 -2.65 16.01
CA VAL A 48 -9.94 -3.70 15.70
C VAL A 48 -9.02 -3.85 16.89
N LYS A 49 -8.58 -5.08 17.17
CA LYS A 49 -7.61 -5.35 18.25
C LYS A 49 -6.20 -5.41 17.70
N ASP A 50 -5.26 -4.85 18.44
CA ASP A 50 -3.83 -5.04 18.15
C ASP A 50 -3.31 -6.39 18.69
N MET A 51 -2.00 -6.61 18.51
CA MET A 51 -1.31 -7.81 19.00
C MET A 51 -1.32 -7.98 20.53
N ASP A 52 -1.53 -6.91 21.30
CA ASP A 52 -1.61 -6.91 22.77
C ASP A 52 -3.07 -7.05 23.26
N GLY A 53 -4.03 -7.09 22.33
CA GLY A 53 -5.46 -7.17 22.61
C GLY A 53 -6.10 -5.82 22.97
N GLN A 54 -5.37 -4.70 22.81
CA GLN A 54 -5.87 -3.34 22.95
C GLN A 54 -6.85 -3.04 21.82
N ASN A 55 -7.98 -2.40 22.16
CA ASN A 55 -8.97 -1.98 21.18
C ASN A 55 -8.55 -0.64 20.55
N HIS A 56 -8.54 -0.61 19.22
CA HIS A 56 -8.34 0.58 18.39
C HIS A 56 -9.64 0.85 17.64
N GLN A 57 -10.15 2.08 17.69
CA GLN A 57 -11.36 2.48 16.98
C GLN A 57 -11.00 3.34 15.79
N PHE A 58 -11.60 3.07 14.63
CA PHE A 58 -11.32 3.80 13.40
C PHE A 58 -12.61 4.36 12.82
N GLU A 59 -12.59 5.63 12.45
CA GLU A 59 -13.59 6.23 11.56
C GLU A 59 -13.17 5.92 10.11
N ILE A 60 -14.03 5.17 9.40
CA ILE A 60 -13.84 4.85 8.00
C ILE A 60 -14.63 5.83 7.15
N ILE A 61 -13.98 6.41 6.15
CA ILE A 61 -14.61 7.21 5.11
C ILE A 61 -14.32 6.63 3.72
N ASN A 62 -15.29 6.73 2.82
CA ASN A 62 -15.10 6.43 1.41
C ASN A 62 -15.33 7.71 0.59
N MET A 63 -14.39 7.99 -0.31
CA MET A 63 -14.48 9.02 -1.34
C MET A 63 -14.49 8.37 -2.72
N VAL A 64 -15.59 8.49 -3.45
CA VAL A 64 -15.71 7.96 -4.82
C VAL A 64 -15.47 9.07 -5.86
N SER A 65 -14.68 8.76 -6.87
CA SER A 65 -14.43 9.58 -8.07
C SER A 65 -14.65 8.72 -9.33
N ALA A 66 -14.60 9.33 -10.52
CA ALA A 66 -14.91 8.67 -11.79
C ALA A 66 -14.08 7.39 -12.02
N ASP A 67 -12.80 7.41 -11.65
CA ASP A 67 -11.86 6.32 -11.97
C ASP A 67 -11.39 5.54 -10.73
N ILE A 68 -11.67 6.02 -9.52
CA ILE A 68 -11.19 5.44 -8.25
C ILE A 68 -12.19 5.61 -7.10
N SER A 69 -12.12 4.71 -6.12
CA SER A 69 -12.74 4.83 -4.81
C SER A 69 -11.65 4.74 -3.74
N VAL A 70 -11.48 5.82 -2.98
CA VAL A 70 -10.50 5.93 -1.90
C VAL A 70 -11.19 5.61 -0.59
N TRP A 71 -10.70 4.60 0.11
CA TRP A 71 -11.17 4.25 1.44
C TRP A 71 -10.09 4.57 2.46
N GLN A 72 -10.45 5.31 3.49
CA GLN A 72 -9.52 5.79 4.50
C GLN A 72 -10.07 5.47 5.89
N ALA A 73 -9.20 5.01 6.78
CA ALA A 73 -9.48 4.76 8.19
C ALA A 73 -8.57 5.65 9.03
N MET A 74 -9.17 6.49 9.88
CA MET A 74 -8.45 7.33 10.83
C MET A 74 -8.77 6.86 12.24
N GLU A 75 -7.75 6.64 13.05
CA GLU A 75 -7.94 6.22 14.43
C GLU A 75 -8.57 7.33 15.29
N ILE A 76 -9.58 6.96 16.07
CA ILE A 76 -10.23 7.83 17.04
C ILE A 76 -9.36 7.87 18.29
N CYS A 77 -8.93 9.08 18.68
CA CYS A 77 -8.06 9.30 19.84
C CYS A 77 -6.69 8.60 19.76
N GLY A 78 -6.21 8.33 18.55
CA GLY A 78 -4.87 7.85 18.29
C GLY A 78 -4.32 8.43 16.99
N GLY A 79 -3.26 7.82 16.49
CA GLY A 79 -2.49 8.34 15.37
C GLY A 79 -2.43 7.41 14.16
N TYR A 80 -2.99 6.19 14.25
CA TYR A 80 -2.98 5.30 13.10
C TYR A 80 -3.87 5.82 11.97
N GLU A 81 -3.34 5.78 10.75
CA GLU A 81 -4.06 6.08 9.53
C GLU A 81 -3.82 4.99 8.49
N PHE A 82 -4.88 4.55 7.79
CA PHE A 82 -4.76 3.57 6.72
C PHE A 82 -5.60 4.00 5.52
N MET A 83 -5.09 3.76 4.32
CA MET A 83 -5.81 4.06 3.08
C MET A 83 -5.74 2.89 2.11
N ILE A 84 -6.74 2.71 1.27
CA ILE A 84 -6.64 1.91 0.04
C ILE A 84 -7.26 2.67 -1.12
N ILE A 85 -6.80 2.39 -2.34
CA ILE A 85 -7.41 2.86 -3.58
C ILE A 85 -7.98 1.63 -4.30
N ALA A 86 -9.28 1.62 -4.51
CA ALA A 86 -9.99 0.57 -5.24
C ALA A 86 -10.53 1.11 -6.57
N LYS A 87 -10.64 0.27 -7.59
CA LYS A 87 -11.35 0.63 -8.82
C LYS A 87 -12.86 0.68 -8.52
N PRO A 88 -13.66 1.58 -9.12
CA PRO A 88 -15.11 1.67 -8.89
C PRO A 88 -15.88 0.38 -9.18
N ALA A 89 -15.37 -0.46 -10.09
CA ALA A 89 -15.94 -1.77 -10.40
C ALA A 89 -15.79 -2.81 -9.27
N VAL A 90 -14.89 -2.58 -8.31
CA VAL A 90 -14.74 -3.44 -7.13
C VAL A 90 -15.92 -3.17 -6.20
N SER A 91 -16.60 -4.22 -5.74
CA SER A 91 -17.70 -4.07 -4.79
C SER A 91 -17.24 -3.36 -3.52
N GLN A 92 -18.05 -2.45 -2.98
CA GLN A 92 -17.73 -1.72 -1.75
C GLN A 92 -17.38 -2.65 -0.57
N LEU A 93 -18.07 -3.80 -0.45
CA LEU A 93 -17.76 -4.81 0.56
C LEU A 93 -16.35 -5.41 0.41
N ALA A 94 -15.89 -5.62 -0.82
CA ALA A 94 -14.54 -6.12 -1.08
C ALA A 94 -13.49 -5.07 -0.71
N ALA A 95 -13.69 -3.81 -1.11
CA ALA A 95 -12.81 -2.70 -0.73
C ALA A 95 -12.76 -2.52 0.81
N TYR A 96 -13.91 -2.53 1.48
CA TYR A 96 -13.98 -2.50 2.94
C TYR A 96 -13.16 -3.63 3.58
N LYS A 97 -13.32 -4.88 3.13
CA LYS A 97 -12.53 -6.02 3.64
C LYS A 97 -11.02 -5.85 3.41
N MET A 98 -10.61 -5.27 2.28
CA MET A 98 -9.21 -4.96 2.01
C MET A 98 -8.67 -3.91 3.01
N LEU A 99 -9.45 -2.87 3.32
CA LEU A 99 -9.07 -1.87 4.31
C LEU A 99 -8.94 -2.48 5.71
N ILE A 100 -9.92 -3.29 6.14
CA ILE A 100 -9.87 -3.98 7.44
C ILE A 100 -8.63 -4.89 7.53
N ALA A 101 -8.36 -5.69 6.50
CA ALA A 101 -7.18 -6.55 6.47
C ALA A 101 -5.86 -5.75 6.55
N LYS A 102 -5.82 -4.56 5.96
CA LYS A 102 -4.67 -3.65 6.05
C LYS A 102 -4.50 -3.08 7.47
N ILE A 103 -5.60 -2.70 8.14
CA ILE A 103 -5.58 -2.24 9.53
C ILE A 103 -5.05 -3.36 10.44
N GLU A 104 -5.62 -4.57 10.33
CA GLU A 104 -5.20 -5.73 11.12
C GLU A 104 -3.71 -6.03 10.92
N ARG A 105 -3.22 -5.94 9.68
CA ARG A 105 -1.79 -6.11 9.38
C ARG A 105 -0.93 -5.04 10.03
N GLY A 106 -1.34 -3.78 9.94
CA GLY A 106 -0.62 -2.66 10.54
C GLY A 106 -0.58 -2.69 12.07
N LEU A 107 -1.60 -3.28 12.71
CA LEU A 107 -1.66 -3.47 14.16
C LEU A 107 -1.02 -4.78 14.65
N SER A 108 -0.61 -5.66 13.73
CA SER A 108 -0.05 -6.98 14.07
C SER A 108 1.41 -6.95 14.53
N TYR A 109 2.06 -5.79 14.44
CA TYR A 109 3.48 -5.60 14.71
C TYR A 109 3.74 -4.21 15.30
N ARG A 110 4.76 -4.09 16.14
CA ARG A 110 5.18 -2.84 16.77
C ARG A 110 6.55 -2.42 16.26
N THR A 111 6.66 -1.16 15.85
CA THR A 111 7.94 -0.51 15.58
C THR A 111 8.63 -0.09 16.88
N LEU A 112 7.86 0.21 17.93
CA LEU A 112 8.34 0.63 19.24
C LEU A 112 8.07 -0.45 20.29
N SER A 113 9.11 -0.82 21.04
CA SER A 113 9.00 -1.76 22.16
C SER A 113 9.03 -0.99 23.48
N CYS A 114 7.99 -1.15 24.32
CA CYS A 114 7.93 -0.50 25.63
C CYS A 114 9.03 -1.06 26.54
N MET A 115 9.77 -0.16 27.19
CA MET A 115 10.86 -0.51 28.10
C MET A 115 10.38 -0.55 29.55
N SER A 116 11.02 -1.39 30.36
CA SER A 116 10.81 -1.37 31.81
C SER A 116 11.55 -0.18 32.44
N GLU A 117 11.02 0.40 33.51
CA GLU A 117 11.65 1.54 34.22
C GLU A 117 13.07 1.25 34.73
N SER A 118 13.47 -0.03 34.86
CA SER A 118 14.81 -0.44 35.27
C SER A 118 15.88 -0.33 34.18
N ASP A 119 15.48 -0.15 32.92
CA ASP A 119 16.39 -0.20 31.77
C ASP A 119 16.60 1.20 31.18
N TRP A 120 17.22 2.12 31.94
CA TRP A 120 17.55 3.44 31.42
C TRP A 120 18.62 3.34 30.32
N ILE A 121 18.23 3.56 29.07
CA ILE A 121 19.15 3.63 27.93
C ILE A 121 19.06 5.04 27.32
N SER A 122 20.22 5.66 27.09
CA SER A 122 20.32 7.05 26.62
C SER A 122 19.71 7.31 25.24
N ASN A 123 19.45 6.25 24.47
CA ASN A 123 18.90 6.31 23.12
C ASN A 123 17.39 6.08 23.07
N ALA A 124 16.71 5.85 24.20
CA ALA A 124 15.27 5.63 24.21
C ALA A 124 14.47 6.83 23.68
N ILE A 125 13.32 6.53 23.09
CA ILE A 125 12.28 7.50 22.70
C ILE A 125 11.35 7.66 23.91
N CYS A 126 11.18 8.90 24.39
CA CYS A 126 10.29 9.18 25.52
C CYS A 126 8.99 9.79 25.00
N ILE A 127 7.85 9.14 25.26
CA ILE A 127 6.52 9.60 24.87
C ILE A 127 5.63 9.47 26.10
N ASP A 128 5.03 10.58 26.54
CA ASP A 128 4.14 10.62 27.72
C ASP A 128 4.74 9.93 28.95
N GLU A 129 6.02 10.22 29.25
CA GLU A 129 6.79 9.63 30.36
C GLU A 129 7.10 8.13 30.25
N VAL A 130 6.74 7.50 29.13
CA VAL A 130 7.06 6.10 28.83
C VAL A 130 8.26 6.02 27.88
N LEU A 131 9.21 5.14 28.20
CA LEU A 131 10.40 4.90 27.38
C LEU A 131 10.16 3.76 26.39
N TYR A 132 10.58 3.97 25.15
CA TYR A 132 10.49 3.00 24.07
C TYR A 132 11.84 2.80 23.40
N ASP A 133 12.12 1.55 23.05
CA ASP A 133 13.22 1.20 22.15
C ASP A 133 12.69 1.04 20.71
N LEU A 134 13.57 1.26 19.74
CA LEU A 134 13.26 1.14 18.32
C LEU A 134 13.62 -0.26 17.84
N ASN A 135 12.64 -0.99 17.29
CA ASN A 135 12.91 -2.28 16.67
C ASN A 135 13.66 -2.10 15.34
N SER A 136 14.47 -3.10 14.95
CA SER A 136 15.25 -3.07 13.70
C SER A 136 14.40 -3.14 12.44
N ILE A 137 13.10 -3.41 12.58
CA ILE A 137 12.10 -3.47 11.52
C ILE A 137 10.91 -2.66 12.02
N GLY A 138 10.31 -1.85 11.16
CA GLY A 138 9.16 -1.06 11.52
C GLY A 138 8.63 -0.22 10.38
N THR A 139 7.55 0.50 10.67
CA THR A 139 6.94 1.44 9.74
C THR A 139 6.56 2.72 10.47
N CYS A 140 6.61 3.82 9.75
CA CYS A 140 6.19 5.12 10.25
C CYS A 140 5.56 5.91 9.12
N GLN A 141 4.68 6.85 9.48
CA GLN A 141 4.16 7.83 8.55
C GLN A 141 4.86 9.16 8.80
N ILE A 142 5.27 9.83 7.74
CA ILE A 142 5.89 11.15 7.83
C ILE A 142 4.76 12.17 7.91
N LEU A 143 4.77 12.97 8.96
CA LEU A 143 3.85 14.07 9.16
C LEU A 143 4.61 15.39 9.01
N ALA A 144 3.95 16.40 8.45
CA ALA A 144 4.43 17.78 8.47
C ALA A 144 3.37 18.64 9.13
N ASP A 145 3.77 19.52 10.05
CA ASP A 145 2.88 20.52 10.63
C ASP A 145 2.72 21.74 9.69
N GLU A 146 1.92 22.72 10.10
CA GLU A 146 1.68 23.95 9.34
C GLU A 146 2.94 24.81 9.13
N PHE A 147 4.04 24.50 9.81
CA PHE A 147 5.32 25.20 9.76
C PHE A 147 6.41 24.36 9.07
N ASP A 148 6.02 23.30 8.35
CA ASP A 148 6.93 22.35 7.68
C ASP A 148 7.89 21.62 8.64
N ASN A 149 7.58 21.55 9.94
CA ASN A 149 8.32 20.70 10.85
C ASN A 149 7.89 19.25 10.64
N ALA A 150 8.84 18.42 10.22
CA ALA A 150 8.59 17.01 10.02
C ALA A 150 8.59 16.25 11.36
N SER A 151 7.69 15.28 11.49
CA SER A 151 7.66 14.30 12.56
C SER A 151 7.25 12.93 12.01
N LEU A 152 7.32 11.90 12.84
CA LEU A 152 6.97 10.54 12.48
C LEU A 152 5.79 10.08 13.34
N MET A 153 4.76 9.53 12.72
CA MET A 153 3.73 8.77 13.40
C MET A 153 4.16 7.30 13.44
N ILE A 154 4.49 6.81 14.63
CA ILE A 154 4.99 5.45 14.87
C ILE A 154 4.06 4.78 15.88
N ASP A 155 3.45 3.66 15.48
CA ASP A 155 2.54 2.89 16.33
C ASP A 155 1.44 3.73 17.02
N GLY A 156 0.86 4.67 16.25
CA GLY A 156 -0.17 5.61 16.70
C GLY A 156 0.36 6.76 17.57
N LYS A 157 1.67 6.94 17.69
CA LYS A 157 2.31 7.98 18.52
C LYS A 157 3.18 8.91 17.68
N ALA A 158 3.10 10.21 17.96
CA ALA A 158 3.96 11.20 17.32
C ALA A 158 5.37 11.16 17.92
N VAL A 159 6.38 11.07 17.07
CA VAL A 159 7.80 10.98 17.41
C VAL A 159 8.57 12.03 16.60
N GLY A 160 9.37 12.86 17.28
CA GLY A 160 10.23 13.82 16.61
C GLY A 160 11.40 13.14 15.89
N PHE A 161 11.83 13.70 14.76
CA PHE A 161 13.02 13.19 14.06
C PHE A 161 14.29 13.19 14.91
N VAL A 162 14.41 14.12 15.87
CA VAL A 162 15.55 14.16 16.80
C VAL A 162 15.56 12.94 17.72
N ASP A 163 14.40 12.56 18.28
CA ASP A 163 14.29 11.38 19.14
C ASP A 163 14.47 10.09 18.34
N PHE A 164 13.88 10.01 17.14
CA PHE A 164 14.09 8.89 16.23
C PHE A 164 15.57 8.74 15.83
N GLY A 165 16.22 9.84 15.45
CA GLY A 165 17.65 9.86 15.11
C GLY A 165 18.55 9.46 16.29
N ARG A 166 18.17 9.85 17.52
CA ARG A 166 18.84 9.39 18.74
C ARG A 166 18.65 7.88 18.95
N ALA A 167 17.44 7.35 18.74
CA ALA A 167 17.16 5.91 18.86
C ALA A 167 17.97 5.06 17.89
N LEU A 168 18.23 5.56 16.67
CA LEU A 168 19.08 4.87 15.70
C LEU A 168 20.51 4.59 16.19
N THR A 169 20.99 5.29 17.23
CA THR A 169 22.30 4.98 17.85
C THR A 169 22.37 3.60 18.49
N ALA A 170 21.22 2.92 18.72
CA ALA A 170 21.18 1.49 19.05
C ALA A 170 21.85 0.61 17.98
N PHE A 171 21.86 1.08 16.73
CA PHE A 171 22.32 0.36 15.55
C PHE A 171 23.65 0.93 15.03
N GLU A 172 24.53 1.40 15.92
CA GLU A 172 25.86 1.87 15.54
C GLU A 172 26.64 0.78 14.77
N GLY A 173 27.13 1.13 13.58
CA GLY A 173 27.87 0.22 12.71
C GLY A 173 27.01 -0.59 11.72
N PHE A 174 25.69 -0.39 11.69
CA PHE A 174 24.76 -1.03 10.76
C PHE A 174 24.42 -0.10 9.59
N ASN A 175 23.88 -0.66 8.51
CA ASN A 175 23.35 0.12 7.38
C ASN A 175 21.84 0.35 7.55
N LEU A 176 21.37 1.55 7.23
CA LEU A 176 19.96 1.91 7.18
C LEU A 176 19.47 1.97 5.73
N ASP A 177 18.69 0.97 5.32
CA ASP A 177 17.96 0.96 4.06
C ASP A 177 16.52 1.45 4.30
N PHE A 178 15.98 2.31 3.43
CA PHE A 178 14.61 2.82 3.55
C PHE A 178 13.89 2.91 2.20
N GLN A 179 12.56 2.84 2.25
CA GLN A 179 11.68 3.02 1.10
C GLN A 179 10.48 3.89 1.51
N ILE A 180 10.27 4.99 0.79
CA ILE A 180 9.08 5.84 0.96
C ILE A 180 7.98 5.28 0.05
N ARG A 181 6.78 5.12 0.61
CA ARG A 181 5.63 4.50 -0.04
C ARG A 181 4.40 5.38 0.15
N ASP A 182 3.46 5.29 -0.77
CA ASP A 182 2.18 5.98 -0.65
C ASP A 182 1.37 5.36 0.48
N ILE A 183 0.53 6.14 1.17
CA ILE A 183 -0.29 5.63 2.28
C ILE A 183 -1.28 4.53 1.84
N SER A 184 -1.65 4.50 0.55
CA SER A 184 -2.47 3.45 -0.03
C SER A 184 -1.73 2.12 -0.23
N ASP A 185 -0.40 2.13 -0.25
CA ASP A 185 0.42 0.93 -0.40
C ASP A 185 0.35 0.01 0.82
N ASP A 186 0.64 -1.26 0.62
CA ASP A 186 0.57 -2.25 1.69
C ASP A 186 1.54 -1.94 2.86
N VAL A 187 1.12 -2.24 4.08
CA VAL A 187 1.93 -2.04 5.29
C VAL A 187 2.77 -3.27 5.60
N LEU A 188 3.92 -3.07 6.25
CA LEU A 188 4.69 -4.20 6.77
C LEU A 188 3.88 -4.85 7.91
N GLY A 189 3.60 -6.15 7.78
CA GLY A 189 3.09 -6.98 8.85
C GLY A 189 4.22 -7.70 9.61
N LYS A 190 3.84 -8.40 10.68
CA LYS A 190 4.75 -9.14 11.56
C LYS A 190 5.75 -10.06 10.85
N GLU A 191 5.33 -10.73 9.78
CA GLU A 191 6.11 -11.72 9.05
C GLU A 191 6.65 -11.16 7.71
N THR A 192 6.85 -9.84 7.62
CA THR A 192 7.31 -9.18 6.41
C THR A 192 8.52 -8.30 6.68
N VAL A 193 9.43 -8.26 5.71
CA VAL A 193 10.63 -7.42 5.76
C VAL A 193 10.82 -6.73 4.42
N LEU A 194 11.51 -5.60 4.41
CA LEU A 194 11.99 -5.00 3.18
C LEU A 194 13.06 -5.91 2.56
N ARG A 195 12.87 -6.27 1.29
CA ARG A 195 13.84 -7.04 0.53
C ARG A 195 14.32 -6.20 -0.65
N GLN A 196 15.63 -6.14 -0.83
CA GLN A 196 16.22 -5.56 -2.02
C GLN A 196 15.86 -6.43 -3.24
N VAL A 197 15.28 -5.80 -4.25
CA VAL A 197 14.95 -6.42 -5.54
C VAL A 197 15.54 -5.58 -6.65
N SER A 198 16.01 -6.23 -7.71
CA SER A 198 16.44 -5.52 -8.92
C SER A 198 15.20 -5.13 -9.72
N ILE A 199 15.12 -3.88 -10.12
CA ILE A 199 14.16 -3.41 -11.13
C ILE A 199 14.80 -3.28 -12.52
N ASP A 200 15.98 -3.89 -12.71
CA ASP A 200 16.64 -3.88 -14.02
C ASP A 200 15.78 -4.66 -15.04
N PRO A 201 15.43 -4.04 -16.20
CA PRO A 201 14.64 -4.65 -17.26
C PRO A 201 15.10 -6.04 -17.72
N GLU A 202 16.41 -6.22 -17.88
CA GLU A 202 16.96 -7.49 -18.37
C GLU A 202 16.97 -8.54 -17.26
N VAL A 203 17.22 -8.15 -16.02
CA VAL A 203 17.14 -9.07 -14.86
C VAL A 203 15.70 -9.59 -14.68
N ILE A 204 14.69 -8.72 -14.81
CA ILE A 204 13.28 -9.13 -14.71
C ILE A 204 12.96 -10.14 -15.82
N PHE A 205 13.37 -9.85 -17.06
CA PHE A 205 13.12 -10.77 -18.17
C PHE A 205 13.87 -12.10 -18.00
N GLU A 206 15.13 -12.07 -17.54
CA GLU A 206 15.91 -13.28 -17.23
C GLU A 206 15.22 -14.13 -16.16
N HIS A 207 14.67 -13.51 -15.11
CA HIS A 207 13.91 -14.23 -14.09
C HIS A 207 12.65 -14.90 -14.64
N VAL A 208 11.94 -14.25 -15.58
CA VAL A 208 10.80 -14.85 -16.29
C VAL A 208 11.26 -16.07 -17.09
N GLU A 209 12.29 -15.93 -17.91
CA GLU A 209 12.83 -17.04 -18.73
C GLU A 209 13.30 -18.20 -17.86
N LYS A 210 13.99 -17.91 -16.76
CA LYS A 210 14.43 -18.93 -15.81
C LYS A 210 13.26 -19.66 -15.16
N THR A 211 12.19 -18.94 -14.84
CA THR A 211 10.96 -19.52 -14.26
C THR A 211 10.28 -20.42 -15.27
N LEU A 212 10.10 -19.96 -16.51
CA LEU A 212 9.57 -20.76 -17.61
C LEU A 212 10.39 -22.04 -17.82
N GLY A 213 11.72 -21.93 -17.80
CA GLY A 213 12.63 -23.07 -17.96
C GLY A 213 12.49 -24.18 -16.90
N TRP A 214 11.80 -23.94 -15.78
CA TRP A 214 11.47 -24.99 -14.80
C TRP A 214 10.25 -25.83 -15.19
N PHE A 215 9.39 -25.31 -16.07
CA PHE A 215 8.11 -25.92 -16.43
C PHE A 215 8.02 -26.34 -17.89
N LEU A 216 8.81 -25.73 -18.77
CA LEU A 216 8.83 -26.04 -20.20
C LEU A 216 9.71 -27.25 -20.50
N GLU A 217 9.21 -28.17 -21.33
CA GLU A 217 9.97 -29.23 -21.97
C GLU A 217 10.00 -28.93 -23.48
N ASP A 218 11.18 -28.64 -24.04
CA ASP A 218 11.33 -28.26 -25.47
C ASP A 218 10.35 -27.14 -25.91
N ASP A 219 10.25 -26.06 -25.11
CA ASP A 219 9.33 -24.93 -25.30
C ASP A 219 7.82 -25.25 -25.21
N PHE A 220 7.47 -26.47 -24.76
CA PHE A 220 6.10 -26.89 -24.53
C PHE A 220 5.72 -26.89 -23.04
N LEU A 221 4.55 -26.34 -22.71
CA LEU A 221 3.94 -26.35 -21.38
C LEU A 221 2.75 -27.31 -21.32
N SER A 222 2.86 -28.36 -20.52
CA SER A 222 1.72 -29.27 -20.27
C SER A 222 0.68 -28.63 -19.35
N TYR A 223 -0.61 -28.84 -19.63
CA TYR A 223 -1.77 -28.43 -18.82
C TYR A 223 -1.64 -28.86 -17.35
N LYS A 224 -0.92 -29.95 -17.06
CA LYS A 224 -0.68 -30.44 -15.70
C LYS A 224 0.20 -29.50 -14.87
N LEU A 225 1.03 -28.69 -15.54
CA LEU A 225 1.98 -27.76 -14.92
C LEU A 225 1.53 -26.30 -15.02
N VAL A 226 0.56 -25.98 -15.88
CA VAL A 226 0.08 -24.60 -16.12
C VAL A 226 -0.19 -23.86 -14.81
N GLY A 227 -1.03 -24.39 -13.92
CA GLY A 227 -1.35 -23.68 -12.68
C GLY A 227 -0.12 -23.37 -11.82
N ARG A 228 0.87 -24.27 -11.74
CA ARG A 228 2.12 -24.03 -10.99
C ARG A 228 3.04 -23.03 -11.70
N CYS A 229 3.03 -23.05 -13.02
CA CYS A 229 3.78 -22.11 -13.85
C CYS A 229 3.22 -20.70 -13.69
N GLU A 230 1.90 -20.54 -13.80
CA GLU A 230 1.21 -19.27 -13.57
C GLU A 230 1.48 -18.72 -12.17
N ASP A 231 1.36 -19.56 -11.13
CA ASP A 231 1.65 -19.19 -9.75
C ASP A 231 3.08 -18.63 -9.59
N ALA A 232 4.08 -19.31 -10.18
CA ALA A 232 5.47 -18.87 -10.14
C ALA A 232 5.71 -17.59 -10.97
N LEU A 233 5.01 -17.43 -12.08
CA LEU A 233 5.10 -16.26 -12.94
C LEU A 233 4.45 -15.02 -12.31
N PHE A 234 3.45 -15.15 -11.42
CA PHE A 234 2.91 -13.98 -10.71
C PHE A 234 3.98 -13.24 -9.91
N GLU A 235 4.87 -13.97 -9.23
CA GLU A 235 5.97 -13.33 -8.51
C GLU A 235 6.89 -12.53 -9.45
N ARG A 236 7.07 -12.99 -10.69
CA ARG A 236 7.88 -12.28 -11.70
C ARG A 236 7.14 -11.06 -12.27
N ILE A 237 5.83 -11.19 -12.47
CA ILE A 237 4.98 -10.06 -12.87
C ILE A 237 4.95 -8.98 -11.78
N ASP A 238 5.06 -9.36 -10.50
CA ASP A 238 5.20 -8.39 -9.42
C ASP A 238 6.53 -7.60 -9.53
N GLU A 239 7.63 -8.20 -10.00
CA GLU A 239 8.86 -7.47 -10.30
C GLU A 239 8.65 -6.42 -11.42
N LEU A 240 7.84 -6.74 -12.44
CA LEU A 240 7.42 -5.77 -13.47
C LEU A 240 6.59 -4.62 -12.87
N LYS A 241 5.70 -4.89 -11.90
CA LYS A 241 4.96 -3.84 -11.17
C LYS A 241 5.92 -2.90 -10.46
N LEU A 242 6.98 -3.44 -9.86
CA LEU A 242 7.99 -2.64 -9.17
C LEU A 242 8.80 -1.78 -10.15
N LEU A 243 9.17 -2.29 -11.32
CA LEU A 243 9.80 -1.49 -12.38
C LEU A 243 8.86 -0.37 -12.88
N HIS A 244 7.58 -0.66 -13.09
CA HIS A 244 6.60 0.35 -13.49
C HIS A 244 6.46 1.45 -12.43
N LYS A 245 6.42 1.07 -11.15
CA LYS A 245 6.18 1.99 -10.04
C LYS A 245 7.40 2.82 -9.63
N TYR A 246 8.58 2.21 -9.57
CA TYR A 246 9.79 2.84 -9.04
C TYR A 246 10.86 3.13 -10.10
N GLY A 247 10.70 2.59 -11.31
CA GLY A 247 11.63 2.77 -12.42
C GLY A 247 11.07 3.62 -13.55
N SER A 248 11.27 3.18 -14.79
CA SER A 248 10.81 3.88 -15.99
C SER A 248 9.56 3.21 -16.56
N GLU A 249 8.46 3.96 -16.61
CA GLU A 249 7.20 3.52 -17.23
C GLU A 249 7.40 3.01 -18.67
N GLY A 250 8.22 3.70 -19.47
CA GLY A 250 8.54 3.30 -20.84
C GLY A 250 9.31 1.99 -20.91
N MET A 251 10.25 1.76 -19.99
CA MET A 251 10.95 0.47 -19.91
C MET A 251 10.04 -0.65 -19.41
N ALA A 252 9.15 -0.37 -18.46
CA ALA A 252 8.14 -1.32 -18.01
C ALA A 252 7.22 -1.75 -19.16
N LYS A 253 6.78 -0.81 -20.00
CA LYS A 253 6.03 -1.10 -21.23
C LYS A 253 6.81 -2.04 -22.16
N ILE A 254 8.08 -1.72 -22.45
CA ILE A 254 8.93 -2.54 -23.33
C ILE A 254 9.11 -3.96 -22.79
N VAL A 255 9.44 -4.10 -21.50
CA VAL A 255 9.63 -5.41 -20.86
C VAL A 255 8.32 -6.18 -20.78
N GLY A 256 7.21 -5.51 -20.45
CA GLY A 256 5.88 -6.11 -20.41
C GLY A 256 5.45 -6.68 -21.76
N GLU A 257 5.64 -5.92 -22.83
CA GLU A 257 5.39 -6.40 -24.20
C GLU A 257 6.28 -7.59 -24.55
N ARG A 258 7.58 -7.54 -24.21
CA ARG A 258 8.51 -8.65 -24.44
C ARG A 258 8.11 -9.93 -23.68
N ILE A 259 7.67 -9.81 -22.44
CA ILE A 259 7.15 -10.94 -21.64
C ILE A 259 5.87 -11.48 -22.28
N LYS A 260 4.95 -10.62 -22.70
CA LYS A 260 3.70 -11.01 -23.35
C LYS A 260 3.94 -11.77 -24.64
N GLU A 261 4.81 -11.26 -25.52
CA GLU A 261 5.23 -11.93 -26.75
C GLU A 261 5.80 -13.32 -26.46
N ARG A 262 6.66 -13.41 -25.43
CA ARG A 262 7.26 -14.68 -25.02
C ARG A 262 6.22 -15.69 -24.54
N LEU A 263 5.27 -15.28 -23.71
CA LEU A 263 4.20 -16.13 -23.19
C LEU A 263 3.30 -16.66 -24.32
N LEU A 264 2.91 -15.79 -25.25
CA LEU A 264 2.07 -16.14 -26.40
C LEU A 264 2.76 -17.09 -27.39
N ALA A 265 4.09 -17.16 -27.37
CA ALA A 265 4.87 -18.04 -28.24
C ALA A 265 5.10 -19.45 -27.67
N ILE A 266 4.73 -19.71 -26.40
CA ILE A 266 4.86 -21.03 -25.78
C ILE A 266 3.82 -21.98 -26.38
N GLU A 267 4.23 -23.19 -26.76
CA GLU A 267 3.28 -24.23 -27.14
C GLU A 267 2.65 -24.85 -25.88
N HIS A 268 1.35 -25.10 -25.87
CA HIS A 268 0.67 -25.70 -24.72
C HIS A 268 -0.58 -26.48 -25.15
N ASP A 269 -1.07 -27.35 -24.27
CA ASP A 269 -2.31 -28.13 -24.43
C ASP A 269 -3.42 -27.72 -23.45
N ASP A 270 -3.33 -26.50 -22.91
CA ASP A 270 -4.35 -25.88 -22.04
C ASP A 270 -5.17 -24.82 -22.80
N ASP A 271 -6.47 -24.74 -22.51
CA ASP A 271 -7.41 -23.84 -23.20
C ASP A 271 -7.33 -22.37 -22.75
N HIS A 272 -6.70 -22.08 -21.61
CA HIS A 272 -6.75 -20.76 -20.96
C HIS A 272 -5.39 -20.08 -20.82
N PHE A 273 -4.31 -20.86 -20.78
CA PHE A 273 -2.96 -20.30 -20.81
C PHE A 273 -2.69 -19.61 -22.17
N PRO A 274 -1.94 -18.48 -22.24
CA PRO A 274 -1.48 -17.62 -21.16
C PRO A 274 -2.42 -16.42 -20.88
N GLU A 275 -3.70 -16.49 -21.26
CA GLU A 275 -4.59 -15.32 -21.35
C GLU A 275 -4.66 -14.49 -20.07
N TYR A 276 -4.70 -15.14 -18.91
CA TYR A 276 -4.83 -14.45 -17.63
C TYR A 276 -3.59 -13.59 -17.31
N LEU A 277 -2.39 -14.14 -17.51
CA LEU A 277 -1.12 -13.44 -17.29
C LEU A 277 -0.99 -12.26 -18.26
N VAL A 278 -1.33 -12.48 -19.53
CA VAL A 278 -1.33 -11.42 -20.55
C VAL A 278 -2.23 -10.27 -20.15
N ARG A 279 -3.48 -10.57 -19.74
CA ARG A 279 -4.42 -9.54 -19.26
C ARG A 279 -3.95 -8.84 -17.98
N GLN A 280 -3.12 -9.47 -17.15
CA GLN A 280 -2.52 -8.78 -16.00
C GLN A 280 -1.45 -7.79 -16.45
N ILE A 281 -0.57 -8.22 -17.34
CA ILE A 281 0.50 -7.37 -17.89
C ILE A 281 -0.10 -6.16 -18.62
N ASP A 282 -1.10 -6.35 -19.48
CA ASP A 282 -1.76 -5.26 -20.20
C ASP A 282 -2.36 -4.23 -19.22
N ARG A 283 -3.06 -4.70 -18.18
CA ARG A 283 -3.63 -3.83 -17.15
C ARG A 283 -2.60 -3.02 -16.37
N MET A 284 -1.35 -3.46 -16.33
CA MET A 284 -0.26 -2.77 -15.64
C MET A 284 0.47 -1.77 -16.53
N ILE A 285 0.61 -2.07 -17.82
CA ILE A 285 1.36 -1.21 -18.74
C ILE A 285 0.45 -0.16 -19.42
N GLU A 286 -0.87 -0.35 -19.39
CA GLU A 286 -1.86 0.63 -19.89
C GLU A 286 -2.33 1.64 -18.82
N SER A 287 -2.05 1.38 -17.54
CA SER A 287 -2.31 2.33 -16.43
C SER A 287 -1.24 3.39 -16.31
#